data_AF-A0A6L9S4U0-F1
#
_entry.id   AF-A0A6L9S4U0-F1
#
_cell.length_a   1.000
_cell.length_b   1.000
_cell.length_c   1.000
_cell.angle_alpha   90.00
_cell.angle_beta   90.00
_cell.angle_gamma   90.00
#
_symmetry.space_group_name_H-M   'P 1'
#
loop_
_entity.id
_entity.type
_entity.pdbx_description
1 polymer ?
#
loop_
_entity_poly.entity_id
_entity_poly.type
_entity_poly.pdbx_seq_one_letter_code
_entity_poly.pdbx_strand_id
1 'polypeptide(L)'
;MSDALVIEPLDKRPDLASTIWKFEGLWPTFMVQDPMSDMYYATVDRDHPEHVLIAYEPDQPDTPVARAFTVPFEFGTDQRAELPDDGWDGVIRWAALDRNVGRPATHVSALEIAIRPDQRGTGLAAVMLAAMRDNVRRLGFTELFAPVRPSGKPAEPHTPMSEYAYRTRDDGLPVDPWLRVHVRAGGEILRVCPRAMTISGSLAEWREWTGLPFDRTGDVEVPGALVPVHCSVEHDHAVYVEPGVWVRHTFT
;
A
#
# COMPACT_ATOMS: atom_id res chain seq x y z
N MET A 1 -8.83 16.53 -26.97
CA MET A 1 -9.53 15.22 -26.93
C MET A 1 -8.79 14.45 -25.87
N SER A 2 -9.43 14.11 -24.75
CA SER A 2 -8.78 13.27 -23.73
C SER A 2 -8.66 11.89 -24.35
N ASP A 3 -7.49 11.54 -24.85
CA ASP A 3 -7.24 10.16 -25.26
C ASP A 3 -7.43 9.30 -24.01
N ALA A 4 -8.22 8.23 -24.16
CA ALA A 4 -8.60 7.39 -23.05
C ALA A 4 -7.35 6.74 -22.47
N LEU A 5 -7.14 6.92 -21.16
CA LEU A 5 -6.08 6.27 -20.41
C LEU A 5 -6.13 4.75 -20.62
N VAL A 6 -5.00 4.14 -20.92
CA VAL A 6 -4.86 2.68 -21.02
C VAL A 6 -4.33 2.16 -19.70
N ILE A 7 -4.96 1.10 -19.17
CA ILE A 7 -4.52 0.42 -17.95
C ILE A 7 -4.41 -1.07 -18.27
N GLU A 8 -3.19 -1.60 -18.21
CA GLU A 8 -2.90 -2.98 -18.56
C GLU A 8 -1.99 -3.65 -17.54
N PRO A 9 -2.14 -4.97 -17.35
CA PRO A 9 -1.22 -5.74 -16.53
C PRO A 9 0.12 -5.97 -17.24
N LEU A 10 1.19 -6.08 -16.46
CA LEU A 10 2.55 -6.22 -16.98
C LEU A 10 2.76 -7.54 -17.75
N ASP A 11 2.02 -8.61 -17.44
CA ASP A 11 2.05 -9.87 -18.21
C ASP A 11 1.62 -9.68 -19.68
N LYS A 12 0.79 -8.67 -19.96
CA LYS A 12 0.38 -8.30 -21.33
C LYS A 12 1.28 -7.25 -21.97
N ARG A 13 2.04 -6.50 -21.19
CA ARG A 13 2.96 -5.44 -21.62
C ARG A 13 4.35 -5.58 -21.00
N PRO A 14 5.03 -6.73 -21.18
CA PRO A 14 6.34 -6.97 -20.56
C PRO A 14 7.41 -5.97 -21.03
N ASP A 15 7.22 -5.34 -22.19
CA ASP A 15 8.04 -4.25 -22.71
C ASP A 15 8.07 -3.02 -21.78
N LEU A 16 7.02 -2.82 -20.97
CA LEU A 16 6.92 -1.72 -20.01
C LEU A 16 7.54 -2.01 -18.64
N ALA A 17 8.15 -3.18 -18.41
CA ALA A 17 8.72 -3.53 -17.10
C ALA A 17 9.70 -2.46 -16.56
N SER A 18 10.55 -1.92 -17.44
CA SER A 18 11.54 -0.89 -17.07
C SER A 18 10.91 0.46 -16.72
N THR A 19 9.66 0.72 -17.12
CA THR A 19 9.01 2.04 -16.96
C THR A 19 8.33 2.19 -15.61
N ILE A 20 8.01 1.08 -14.94
CA ILE A 20 7.31 1.03 -13.64
C ILE A 20 8.04 1.85 -12.57
N TRP A 21 9.36 1.94 -12.66
CA TRP A 21 10.23 2.57 -11.68
C TRP A 21 10.66 3.98 -12.05
N LYS A 22 10.22 4.52 -13.20
CA LYS A 22 10.76 5.77 -13.76
C LYS A 22 10.20 7.06 -13.16
N PHE A 23 9.19 7.01 -12.29
CA PHE A 23 8.65 8.22 -11.66
C PHE A 23 8.87 8.22 -10.14
N GLU A 24 9.58 9.25 -9.69
CA GLU A 24 10.04 9.45 -8.32
C GLU A 24 9.06 10.29 -7.48
N GLY A 25 9.39 10.50 -6.19
CA GLY A 25 8.63 11.40 -5.31
C GLY A 25 7.25 10.86 -4.89
N LEU A 26 7.08 9.54 -4.95
CA LEU A 26 5.82 8.89 -4.56
C LEU A 26 5.66 8.82 -3.05
N TRP A 27 6.76 8.57 -2.34
CA TRP A 27 6.80 8.28 -0.92
C TRP A 27 7.89 9.12 -0.22
N PRO A 28 7.69 9.50 1.05
CA PRO A 28 8.77 10.02 1.88
C PRO A 28 9.95 9.04 1.94
N THR A 29 11.18 9.53 2.02
CA THR A 29 12.40 8.70 1.98
C THR A 29 12.41 7.60 3.04
N PHE A 30 11.92 7.88 4.25
CA PHE A 30 11.88 6.85 5.30
C PHE A 30 10.96 5.67 4.95
N MET A 31 9.90 5.89 4.16
CA MET A 31 8.95 4.83 3.81
C MET A 31 9.51 3.80 2.83
N VAL A 32 10.55 4.17 2.06
CA VAL A 32 11.21 3.24 1.13
C VAL A 32 12.32 2.42 1.79
N GLN A 33 12.45 2.50 3.12
CA GLN A 33 13.46 1.79 3.92
C GLN A 33 12.88 0.56 4.62
N ASP A 34 11.63 0.20 4.34
CA ASP A 34 11.02 -1.02 4.85
C ASP A 34 11.64 -2.26 4.18
N PRO A 35 12.24 -3.21 4.94
CA PRO A 35 12.83 -4.42 4.37
C PRO A 35 11.82 -5.35 3.70
N MET A 36 10.53 -5.31 4.09
CA MET A 36 9.51 -6.14 3.45
C MET A 36 9.20 -5.67 2.02
N SER A 37 9.34 -4.37 1.77
CA SER A 37 9.20 -3.78 0.44
C SER A 37 10.23 -4.31 -0.54
N ASP A 38 11.50 -4.48 -0.12
CA ASP A 38 12.56 -5.05 -0.94
C ASP A 38 12.23 -6.48 -1.38
N MET A 39 11.67 -7.29 -0.47
CA MET A 39 11.30 -8.68 -0.77
C MET A 39 10.26 -8.78 -1.88
N TYR A 40 9.33 -7.83 -1.97
CA TYR A 40 8.28 -7.84 -2.98
C TYR A 40 8.70 -7.13 -4.27
N TYR A 41 9.12 -5.87 -4.18
CA TYR A 41 9.38 -5.05 -5.36
C TYR A 41 10.58 -5.50 -6.17
N ALA A 42 11.56 -6.18 -5.56
CA ALA A 42 12.72 -6.72 -6.28
C ALA A 42 12.39 -7.90 -7.20
N THR A 43 11.21 -8.51 -7.07
CA THR A 43 10.87 -9.72 -7.84
C THR A 43 9.49 -9.74 -8.46
N VAL A 44 8.63 -8.77 -8.17
CA VAL A 44 7.22 -8.77 -8.59
C VAL A 44 7.04 -8.85 -10.11
N ASP A 45 7.89 -8.20 -10.89
CA ASP A 45 7.86 -8.21 -12.35
C ASP A 45 8.12 -9.62 -12.94
N ARG A 46 8.94 -10.41 -12.25
CA ARG A 46 9.22 -11.82 -12.58
C ARG A 46 8.17 -12.76 -12.02
N ASP A 47 7.80 -12.57 -10.76
CA ASP A 47 7.05 -13.56 -9.98
C ASP A 47 5.54 -13.41 -10.13
N HIS A 48 5.05 -12.18 -10.32
CA HIS A 48 3.64 -11.85 -10.41
C HIS A 48 3.34 -10.71 -11.41
N PRO A 49 3.82 -10.76 -12.67
CA PRO A 49 3.58 -9.71 -13.66
C PRO A 49 2.08 -9.44 -13.91
N GLU A 50 1.23 -10.46 -13.76
CA GLU A 50 -0.22 -10.34 -13.89
C GLU A 50 -0.89 -9.52 -12.78
N HIS A 51 -0.16 -9.28 -11.68
CA HIS A 51 -0.60 -8.51 -10.52
C HIS A 51 -0.05 -7.07 -10.48
N VAL A 52 0.70 -6.66 -11.52
CA VAL A 52 1.22 -5.30 -11.70
C VAL A 52 0.43 -4.59 -12.78
N LEU A 53 -0.29 -3.52 -12.43
CA LEU A 53 -1.00 -2.69 -13.41
C LEU A 53 -0.21 -1.41 -13.69
N ILE A 54 -0.16 -1.02 -14.96
CA ILE A 54 0.47 0.21 -15.42
C ILE A 54 -0.57 1.03 -16.18
N ALA A 55 -0.66 2.31 -15.85
CA ALA A 55 -1.51 3.26 -16.53
C ALA A 55 -0.69 4.28 -17.31
N TYR A 56 -1.05 4.52 -18.57
CA TYR A 56 -0.33 5.41 -19.48
C TYR A 56 -1.27 5.99 -20.56
N GLU A 57 -0.85 7.09 -21.18
CA GLU A 57 -1.56 7.66 -22.33
C GLU A 57 -1.19 6.89 -23.61
N PRO A 58 -2.15 6.57 -24.51
CA PRO A 58 -1.89 5.73 -25.69
C PRO A 58 -0.72 6.20 -26.58
N ASP A 59 -0.50 7.51 -26.65
CA ASP A 59 0.56 8.15 -27.43
C ASP A 59 1.91 8.22 -26.69
N GLN A 60 1.92 7.97 -25.37
CA GLN A 60 3.10 8.00 -24.51
C GLN A 60 3.20 6.76 -23.60
N PRO A 61 3.23 5.53 -24.15
CA PRO A 61 3.21 4.30 -23.36
C PRO A 61 4.45 4.13 -22.45
N ASP A 62 5.57 4.73 -22.82
CA ASP A 62 6.81 4.66 -22.04
C ASP A 62 6.86 5.64 -20.85
N THR A 63 5.82 6.45 -20.67
CA THR A 63 5.72 7.45 -19.60
C THR A 63 4.49 7.19 -18.73
N PRO A 64 4.51 6.16 -17.86
CA PRO A 64 3.39 5.86 -16.99
C PRO A 64 2.97 7.05 -16.13
N VAL A 65 1.66 7.15 -15.91
CA VAL A 65 1.02 8.16 -15.03
C VAL A 65 0.58 7.56 -13.69
N ALA A 66 0.39 6.24 -13.64
CA ALA A 66 0.12 5.51 -12.41
C ALA A 66 0.56 4.04 -12.52
N ARG A 67 0.72 3.40 -11.37
CA ARG A 67 0.96 1.97 -11.23
C ARG A 67 0.20 1.42 -10.05
N ALA A 68 -0.07 0.12 -10.06
CA ALA A 68 -0.67 -0.56 -8.93
C ALA A 68 -0.14 -1.98 -8.77
N PHE A 69 -0.06 -2.41 -7.52
CA PHE A 69 0.52 -3.69 -7.13
C PHE A 69 -0.46 -4.46 -6.25
N THR A 70 -0.57 -5.76 -6.53
CA THR A 70 -1.31 -6.71 -5.72
C THR A 70 -0.46 -7.96 -5.48
N VAL A 71 -0.77 -8.75 -4.46
CA VAL A 71 -0.07 -10.01 -4.19
C VAL A 71 -1.06 -11.12 -3.88
N PRO A 72 -0.94 -12.30 -4.52
CA PRO A 72 -1.78 -13.45 -4.21
C PRO A 72 -1.26 -14.16 -2.94
N PHE A 73 -2.18 -14.64 -2.09
CA PHE A 73 -1.84 -15.32 -0.85
C PHE A 73 -2.91 -16.36 -0.45
N GLU A 74 -2.53 -17.32 0.40
CA GLU A 74 -3.47 -18.25 1.02
C GLU A 74 -4.13 -17.62 2.25
N PHE A 75 -5.46 -17.70 2.31
CA PHE A 75 -6.28 -17.24 3.43
C PHE A 75 -7.57 -18.05 3.55
N GLY A 76 -8.20 -18.02 4.73
CA GLY A 76 -9.43 -18.77 5.03
C GLY A 76 -9.20 -20.22 5.46
N THR A 77 -7.99 -20.56 5.89
CA THR A 77 -7.62 -21.87 6.43
C THR A 77 -7.58 -21.83 7.97
N ASP A 78 -7.51 -23.00 8.62
CA ASP A 78 -7.40 -23.08 10.09
C ASP A 78 -6.15 -22.33 10.61
N GLN A 79 -5.06 -22.31 9.85
CA GLN A 79 -3.82 -21.61 10.21
C GLN A 79 -3.88 -20.10 9.92
N ARG A 80 -4.81 -19.66 9.07
CA ARG A 80 -4.99 -18.26 8.64
C ARG A 80 -6.47 -17.92 8.60
N ALA A 81 -7.12 -18.04 9.76
CA ALA A 81 -8.54 -17.73 9.94
C ALA A 81 -8.80 -16.21 9.99
N GLU A 82 -7.78 -15.43 10.34
CA GLU A 82 -7.85 -13.97 10.44
C GLU A 82 -6.74 -13.32 9.62
N LEU A 83 -7.00 -12.13 9.07
CA LEU A 83 -5.98 -11.34 8.37
C LEU A 83 -4.83 -10.99 9.32
N PRO A 84 -3.59 -10.77 8.85
CA PRO A 84 -2.47 -10.48 9.74
C PRO A 84 -2.59 -9.10 10.42
N ASP A 85 -2.20 -9.03 11.69
CA ASP A 85 -2.04 -7.75 12.42
C ASP A 85 -0.90 -6.88 11.87
N ASP A 86 0.08 -7.52 11.23
CA ASP A 86 1.15 -6.88 10.45
C ASP A 86 0.70 -6.42 9.06
N GLY A 87 -0.58 -6.48 8.72
CA GLY A 87 -1.12 -5.76 7.57
C GLY A 87 -0.34 -6.00 6.26
N TRP A 88 0.29 -4.93 5.78
CA TRP A 88 1.05 -4.89 4.53
C TRP A 88 2.32 -5.77 4.59
N ASP A 89 3.14 -5.64 5.63
CA ASP A 89 4.31 -6.51 5.87
C ASP A 89 3.89 -7.98 6.01
N GLY A 90 2.79 -8.20 6.75
CA GLY A 90 2.26 -9.52 7.05
C GLY A 90 1.85 -10.27 5.79
N VAL A 91 1.13 -9.61 4.88
CA VAL A 91 0.63 -10.26 3.65
C VAL A 91 1.73 -10.51 2.63
N ILE A 92 2.74 -9.63 2.53
CA ILE A 92 3.93 -9.88 1.70
C ILE A 92 4.69 -11.09 2.22
N ARG A 93 4.91 -11.16 3.55
CA ARG A 93 5.56 -12.32 4.18
C ARG A 93 4.80 -13.60 3.93
N TRP A 94 3.47 -13.59 4.07
CA TRP A 94 2.63 -14.75 3.79
C TRP A 94 2.72 -15.20 2.33
N ALA A 95 2.58 -14.28 1.38
CA ALA A 95 2.68 -14.59 -0.05
C ALA A 95 4.06 -15.17 -0.42
N ALA A 96 5.14 -14.58 0.10
CA ALA A 96 6.49 -15.09 -0.14
C ALA A 96 6.67 -16.52 0.41
N LEU A 97 6.16 -16.80 1.62
CA LEU A 97 6.20 -18.15 2.21
C LEU A 97 5.35 -19.14 1.41
N ASP A 98 4.16 -18.74 0.97
CA ASP A 98 3.26 -19.58 0.18
C ASP A 98 3.91 -19.99 -1.13
N ARG A 99 4.52 -19.02 -1.84
CA ARG A 99 5.27 -19.28 -3.05
C ARG A 99 6.45 -20.23 -2.79
N ASN A 100 7.20 -20.01 -1.71
CA ASN A 100 8.37 -20.84 -1.37
C ASN A 100 8.04 -22.30 -1.08
N VAL A 101 6.86 -22.57 -0.52
CA VAL A 101 6.41 -23.94 -0.18
C VAL A 101 5.33 -24.49 -1.11
N GLY A 102 4.98 -23.75 -2.18
CA GLY A 102 4.00 -24.16 -3.19
C GLY A 102 2.56 -24.20 -2.69
N ARG A 103 2.15 -23.34 -1.75
CA ARG A 103 0.74 -23.23 -1.35
C ARG A 103 -0.09 -22.53 -2.43
N PRO A 104 -1.31 -23.01 -2.70
CA PRO A 104 -2.21 -22.34 -3.63
C PRO A 104 -2.71 -21.02 -3.05
N ALA A 105 -2.67 -19.96 -3.85
CA ALA A 105 -3.30 -18.70 -3.49
C ALA A 105 -4.83 -18.83 -3.56
N THR A 106 -5.52 -18.31 -2.56
CA THR A 106 -6.99 -18.30 -2.50
C THR A 106 -7.56 -16.89 -2.55
N HIS A 107 -6.77 -15.87 -2.20
CA HIS A 107 -7.17 -14.47 -2.15
C HIS A 107 -6.03 -13.55 -2.65
N VAL A 108 -6.35 -12.27 -2.83
CA VAL A 108 -5.40 -11.25 -3.27
C VAL A 108 -5.42 -10.06 -2.31
N SER A 109 -4.24 -9.50 -2.03
CA SER A 109 -4.12 -8.25 -1.29
C SER A 109 -3.62 -7.12 -2.19
N ALA A 110 -4.22 -5.94 -2.08
CA ALA A 110 -3.66 -4.71 -2.60
C ALA A 110 -2.44 -4.31 -1.78
N LEU A 111 -1.39 -3.82 -2.45
CA LEU A 111 -0.19 -3.32 -1.79
C LEU A 111 0.02 -1.82 -2.05
N GLU A 112 -0.20 -1.37 -3.27
CA GLU A 112 0.04 0.02 -3.64
C GLU A 112 -0.85 0.44 -4.81
N ILE A 113 -1.30 1.69 -4.76
CA ILE A 113 -1.68 2.48 -5.94
C ILE A 113 -0.86 3.76 -5.88
N ALA A 114 0.04 3.95 -6.84
CA ALA A 114 0.88 5.12 -6.95
C ALA A 114 0.50 5.93 -8.18
N ILE A 115 0.38 7.25 -7.98
CA ILE A 115 0.02 8.21 -9.02
C ILE A 115 1.13 9.25 -9.10
N ARG A 116 1.58 9.52 -10.33
CA ARG A 116 2.56 10.54 -10.63
C ARG A 116 2.13 11.89 -10.02
N PRO A 117 3.02 12.64 -9.35
CA PRO A 117 2.62 13.82 -8.57
C PRO A 117 1.79 14.87 -9.33
N ASP A 118 2.09 15.10 -10.61
CA ASP A 118 1.38 16.02 -11.52
C ASP A 118 -0.02 15.54 -11.91
N GLN A 119 -0.35 14.27 -11.66
CA GLN A 119 -1.63 13.64 -11.99
C GLN A 119 -2.52 13.42 -10.75
N ARG A 120 -2.09 13.87 -9.56
CA ARG A 120 -2.87 13.75 -8.33
C ARG A 120 -4.08 14.69 -8.35
N GLY A 121 -5.16 14.28 -7.67
CA GLY A 121 -6.40 15.08 -7.59
C GLY A 121 -7.30 15.02 -8.83
N THR A 122 -6.92 14.27 -9.87
CA THR A 122 -7.67 14.09 -11.13
C THR A 122 -8.78 13.03 -11.06
N GLY A 123 -8.85 12.28 -9.95
CA GLY A 123 -9.73 11.10 -9.81
C GLY A 123 -9.07 9.78 -10.22
N LEU A 124 -7.84 9.81 -10.73
CA LEU A 124 -7.11 8.63 -11.19
C LEU A 124 -6.99 7.51 -10.15
N ALA A 125 -6.96 7.82 -8.85
CA ALA A 125 -6.90 6.81 -7.80
C ALA A 125 -8.15 5.89 -7.77
N ALA A 126 -9.33 6.45 -8.04
CA ALA A 126 -10.57 5.67 -8.13
C ALA A 126 -10.58 4.80 -9.39
N VAL A 127 -10.05 5.33 -10.50
CA VAL A 127 -9.91 4.59 -11.76
C VAL A 127 -8.94 3.41 -11.59
N MET A 128 -7.78 3.64 -10.97
CA MET A 128 -6.82 2.58 -10.68
C MET A 128 -7.36 1.52 -9.71
N LEU A 129 -8.14 1.93 -8.69
CA LEU A 129 -8.79 0.97 -7.79
C LEU A 129 -9.84 0.12 -8.53
N ALA A 130 -10.62 0.71 -9.43
CA ALA A 130 -11.56 -0.04 -10.26
C ALA A 130 -10.81 -1.05 -11.16
N ALA A 131 -9.77 -0.61 -11.87
CA ALA A 131 -8.95 -1.47 -12.71
C ALA A 131 -8.27 -2.60 -11.91
N MET A 132 -7.78 -2.32 -10.70
CA MET A 132 -7.23 -3.33 -9.79
C MET A 132 -8.27 -4.41 -9.47
N ARG A 133 -9.49 -4.02 -9.10
CA ARG A 133 -10.60 -4.95 -8.80
C ARG A 133 -10.97 -5.79 -10.01
N ASP A 134 -11.08 -5.17 -11.18
CA ASP A 134 -11.37 -5.88 -12.43
C ASP A 134 -10.26 -6.87 -12.81
N ASN A 135 -9.00 -6.51 -12.57
CA ASN A 135 -7.87 -7.41 -12.78
C ASN A 135 -7.90 -8.61 -11.82
N VAL A 136 -8.22 -8.38 -10.54
CA VAL A 136 -8.36 -9.47 -9.55
C VAL A 136 -9.48 -10.44 -9.97
N ARG A 137 -10.61 -9.91 -10.44
CA ARG A 137 -11.71 -10.72 -11.02
C ARG A 137 -11.25 -11.50 -12.25
N ARG A 138 -10.51 -10.85 -13.17
CA ARG A 138 -9.96 -11.49 -14.38
C ARG A 138 -9.06 -12.68 -14.04
N LEU A 139 -8.32 -12.59 -12.93
CA LEU A 139 -7.45 -13.66 -12.42
C LEU A 139 -8.21 -14.77 -11.68
N GLY A 140 -9.54 -14.68 -11.57
CA GLY A 140 -10.41 -15.72 -11.02
C GLY A 140 -10.66 -15.63 -9.51
N PHE A 141 -10.18 -14.57 -8.86
CA PHE A 141 -10.43 -14.34 -7.43
C PHE A 141 -11.76 -13.60 -7.21
N THR A 142 -12.41 -13.89 -6.09
CA THR A 142 -13.72 -13.32 -5.71
C THR A 142 -13.62 -12.18 -4.71
N GLU A 143 -12.46 -11.99 -4.09
CA GLU A 143 -12.25 -10.96 -3.07
C GLU A 143 -10.86 -10.32 -3.22
N LEU A 144 -10.78 -9.05 -2.79
CA LEU A 144 -9.56 -8.28 -2.63
C LEU A 144 -9.53 -7.69 -1.23
N PHE A 145 -8.45 -7.94 -0.51
CA PHE A 145 -8.16 -7.30 0.77
C PHE A 145 -7.17 -6.15 0.56
N ALA A 146 -7.27 -5.08 1.33
CA ALA A 146 -6.35 -3.96 1.25
C ALA A 146 -5.98 -3.50 2.66
N PRO A 147 -4.71 -3.55 3.08
CA PRO A 147 -4.23 -2.92 4.30
C PRO A 147 -4.02 -1.43 3.98
N VAL A 148 -5.11 -0.67 4.03
CA VAL A 148 -5.15 0.72 3.59
C VAL A 148 -4.38 1.60 4.55
N ARG A 149 -3.43 2.37 4.01
CA ARG A 149 -2.76 3.50 4.67
C ARG A 149 -3.62 4.76 4.53
N PRO A 150 -4.32 5.24 5.57
CA PRO A 150 -5.26 6.37 5.43
C PRO A 150 -4.51 7.68 5.15
N SER A 151 -4.88 8.38 4.07
CA SER A 151 -4.07 9.48 3.53
C SER A 151 -4.21 10.79 4.30
N GLY A 152 -5.28 10.98 5.07
CA GLY A 152 -5.48 12.15 5.93
C GLY A 152 -4.84 12.00 7.32
N LYS A 153 -4.48 10.76 7.72
CA LYS A 153 -3.98 10.46 9.07
C LYS A 153 -2.70 11.22 9.46
N PRO A 154 -1.76 11.57 8.55
CA PRO A 154 -0.59 12.37 8.92
C PRO A 154 -0.91 13.73 9.55
N ALA A 155 -2.12 14.27 9.34
CA ALA A 155 -2.55 15.53 9.96
C ALA A 155 -2.92 15.38 11.45
N GLU A 156 -3.07 14.14 11.94
CA GLU A 156 -3.47 13.82 13.31
C GLU A 156 -2.64 12.67 13.88
N PRO A 157 -1.30 12.80 13.98
CA PRO A 157 -0.40 11.67 14.29
C PRO A 157 -0.69 11.03 15.65
N HIS A 158 -1.15 11.81 16.64
CA HIS A 158 -1.47 11.35 18.00
C HIS A 158 -2.87 10.76 18.16
N THR A 159 -3.77 10.95 17.19
CA THR A 159 -5.10 10.32 17.24
C THR A 159 -4.94 8.81 17.04
N PRO A 160 -5.46 7.94 17.93
CA PRO A 160 -5.41 6.50 17.73
C PRO A 160 -6.09 6.08 16.42
N MET A 161 -5.49 5.14 15.69
CA MET A 161 -6.07 4.66 14.42
C MET A 161 -7.46 4.02 14.64
N SER A 162 -7.67 3.37 15.79
CA SER A 162 -8.95 2.79 16.20
C SER A 162 -10.07 3.82 16.40
N GLU A 163 -9.73 5.10 16.55
CA GLU A 163 -10.71 6.19 16.52
C GLU A 163 -10.78 6.78 15.11
N TYR A 164 -9.64 7.18 14.55
CA TYR A 164 -9.55 7.89 13.27
C TYR A 164 -10.22 7.12 12.11
N ALA A 165 -9.96 5.82 11.99
CA ALA A 165 -10.40 5.00 10.86
C ALA A 165 -11.93 4.89 10.73
N TYR A 166 -12.64 5.06 11.84
CA TYR A 166 -14.10 4.87 11.91
C TYR A 166 -14.88 6.18 12.01
N ARG A 167 -14.22 7.34 11.95
CA ARG A 167 -14.91 8.63 11.87
C ARG A 167 -15.64 8.73 10.53
N THR A 168 -16.92 9.07 10.59
CA THR A 168 -17.78 9.27 9.43
C THR A 168 -18.27 10.71 9.33
N ARG A 169 -18.60 11.13 8.11
CA ARG A 169 -19.29 12.40 7.84
C ARG A 169 -20.80 12.19 7.94
N ASP A 170 -21.56 13.28 7.82
CA ASP A 170 -23.04 13.25 7.84
C ASP A 170 -23.64 12.36 6.74
N ASP A 171 -22.91 12.14 5.63
CA ASP A 171 -23.31 11.23 4.55
C ASP A 171 -22.98 9.75 4.80
N GLY A 172 -22.51 9.41 6.00
CA GLY A 172 -22.16 8.05 6.41
C GLY A 172 -20.84 7.53 5.84
N LEU A 173 -20.14 8.29 4.99
CA LEU A 173 -18.85 7.88 4.43
C LEU A 173 -17.69 8.27 5.36
N PRO A 174 -16.55 7.56 5.29
CA PRO A 174 -15.35 7.90 6.07
C PRO A 174 -14.92 9.35 5.90
N VAL A 175 -14.43 9.96 6.99
CA VAL A 175 -13.77 11.28 6.97
C VAL A 175 -12.47 11.21 6.17
N ASP A 176 -11.67 10.15 6.36
CA ASP A 176 -10.43 9.94 5.61
C ASP A 176 -10.68 9.87 4.10
N PRO A 177 -9.96 10.64 3.28
CA PRO A 177 -10.18 10.68 1.84
C PRO A 177 -9.96 9.34 1.14
N TRP A 178 -8.96 8.56 1.56
CA TRP A 178 -8.60 7.32 0.89
C TRP A 178 -9.49 6.15 1.30
N LEU A 179 -9.81 6.02 2.59
CA LEU A 179 -10.84 5.08 3.05
C LEU A 179 -12.18 5.36 2.37
N ARG A 180 -12.54 6.64 2.18
CA ARG A 180 -13.76 7.01 1.48
C ARG A 180 -13.77 6.57 0.01
N VAL A 181 -12.63 6.59 -0.69
CA VAL A 181 -12.55 6.06 -2.07
C VAL A 181 -12.83 4.55 -2.06
N HIS A 182 -12.25 3.80 -1.13
CA HIS A 182 -12.52 2.36 -1.02
C HIS A 182 -13.99 2.07 -0.68
N VAL A 183 -14.58 2.77 0.31
CA VAL A 183 -15.99 2.55 0.69
C VAL A 183 -16.95 2.91 -0.44
N ARG A 184 -16.69 4.01 -1.18
CA ARG A 184 -17.47 4.36 -2.38
C ARG A 184 -17.38 3.32 -3.49
N ALA A 185 -16.26 2.61 -3.57
CA ALA A 185 -16.08 1.50 -4.50
C ALA A 185 -16.81 0.22 -4.04
N GLY A 186 -17.48 0.22 -2.89
CA GLY A 186 -18.13 -0.95 -2.29
C GLY A 186 -17.25 -1.73 -1.32
N GLY A 187 -16.13 -1.14 -0.88
CA GLY A 187 -15.25 -1.72 0.12
C GLY A 187 -15.83 -1.63 1.53
N GLU A 188 -15.62 -2.69 2.32
CA GLU A 188 -16.01 -2.78 3.72
C GLU A 188 -14.78 -2.64 4.62
N ILE A 189 -14.79 -1.67 5.54
CA ILE A 189 -13.75 -1.54 6.56
C ILE A 189 -13.92 -2.67 7.58
N LEU A 190 -12.92 -3.54 7.70
CA LEU A 190 -12.95 -4.68 8.62
C LEU A 190 -12.40 -4.31 9.99
N ARG A 191 -11.10 -4.01 10.06
CA ARG A 191 -10.38 -3.75 11.31
C ARG A 191 -9.10 -2.96 11.10
N VAL A 192 -8.63 -2.32 12.15
CA VAL A 192 -7.27 -1.76 12.19
C VAL A 192 -6.25 -2.90 12.23
N CYS A 193 -5.19 -2.81 11.44
CA CYS A 193 -3.98 -3.61 11.61
C CYS A 193 -2.92 -2.73 12.31
N PRO A 194 -2.59 -3.01 13.57
CA PRO A 194 -1.86 -2.06 14.42
C PRO A 194 -0.39 -1.85 14.02
N ARG A 195 0.20 -2.77 13.26
CA ARG A 195 1.62 -2.76 12.85
C ARG A 195 1.79 -3.12 11.38
N ALA A 196 0.96 -2.50 10.53
CA ALA A 196 0.88 -2.77 9.10
C ALA A 196 2.21 -2.65 8.36
N MET A 197 3.11 -1.77 8.82
CA MET A 197 4.48 -1.65 8.33
C MET A 197 5.40 -1.27 9.48
N THR A 198 6.57 -1.88 9.59
CA THR A 198 7.58 -1.55 10.61
C THR A 198 8.91 -1.18 10.00
N ILE A 199 9.35 0.05 10.23
CA ILE A 199 10.63 0.57 9.74
C ILE A 199 11.55 0.83 10.92
N SER A 200 12.71 0.20 10.94
CA SER A 200 13.72 0.37 11.97
C SER A 200 15.03 0.82 11.35
N GLY A 201 15.77 1.64 12.07
CA GLY A 201 17.10 2.11 11.64
C GLY A 201 17.85 2.73 12.80
N SER A 202 19.15 2.90 12.62
CA SER A 202 20.02 3.70 13.49
C SER A 202 19.60 5.17 13.50
N LEU A 203 20.03 5.93 14.51
CA LEU A 203 19.73 7.37 14.54
C LEU A 203 20.40 8.12 13.38
N ALA A 204 21.55 7.62 12.90
CA ALA A 204 22.22 8.18 11.73
C ALA A 204 21.37 8.02 10.47
N GLU A 205 20.84 6.83 10.23
CA GLU A 205 19.92 6.53 9.13
C GLU A 205 18.65 7.39 9.21
N TRP A 206 18.01 7.47 10.38
CA TRP A 206 16.81 8.30 10.55
C TRP A 206 17.06 9.79 10.29
N ARG A 207 18.22 10.32 10.70
CA ARG A 207 18.64 11.69 10.37
C ARG A 207 18.81 11.87 8.86
N GLU A 208 19.41 10.91 8.18
CA GLU A 208 19.57 10.92 6.72
C GLU A 208 18.22 10.90 6.01
N TRP A 209 17.32 10.00 6.41
CA TRP A 209 16.02 9.81 5.75
C TRP A 209 15.05 10.97 5.96
N THR A 210 15.13 11.67 7.09
CA THR A 210 14.11 12.66 7.48
C THR A 210 14.64 14.08 7.62
N GLY A 211 15.95 14.27 7.77
CA GLY A 211 16.56 15.55 8.14
C GLY A 211 16.28 16.00 9.59
N LEU A 212 15.61 15.19 10.40
CA LEU A 212 15.28 15.49 11.79
C LEU A 212 16.41 15.07 12.75
N PRO A 213 16.53 15.69 13.95
CA PRO A 213 17.71 15.51 14.79
C PRO A 213 17.80 14.15 15.50
N PHE A 214 16.68 13.51 15.86
CA PHE A 214 16.67 12.23 16.59
C PHE A 214 17.65 12.22 17.79
N ASP A 215 17.65 13.29 18.59
CA ASP A 215 18.60 13.55 19.69
C ASP A 215 17.99 13.36 21.08
N ARG A 216 16.70 13.03 21.15
CA ARG A 216 15.95 12.79 22.38
C ARG A 216 15.20 11.47 22.30
N THR A 217 15.25 10.70 23.38
CA THR A 217 14.44 9.49 23.54
C THR A 217 12.97 9.87 23.66
N GLY A 218 12.09 9.07 23.03
CA GLY A 218 10.65 9.27 23.00
C GLY A 218 10.12 9.47 21.59
N ASP A 219 8.92 10.04 21.51
CA ASP A 219 8.19 10.21 20.26
C ASP A 219 8.75 11.38 19.42
N VAL A 220 9.04 11.10 18.16
CA VAL A 220 9.46 12.08 17.16
C VAL A 220 8.42 12.14 16.05
N GLU A 221 7.83 13.32 15.85
CA GLU A 221 6.92 13.54 14.73
C GLU A 221 7.71 13.68 13.42
N VAL A 222 7.48 12.76 12.49
CA VAL A 222 8.09 12.76 11.17
C VAL A 222 7.05 13.17 10.13
N PRO A 223 7.29 14.21 9.31
CA PRO A 223 6.36 14.61 8.25
C PRO A 223 5.98 13.45 7.33
N GLY A 224 4.68 13.21 7.19
CA GLY A 224 4.15 12.14 6.36
C GLY A 224 3.98 10.80 7.07
N ALA A 225 4.51 10.61 8.28
CA ALA A 225 4.21 9.45 9.13
C ALA A 225 2.78 9.51 9.68
N LEU A 226 2.15 8.35 9.89
CA LEU A 226 0.78 8.25 10.42
C LEU A 226 0.73 8.37 11.94
N VAL A 227 1.82 8.06 12.61
CA VAL A 227 2.02 8.10 14.06
C VAL A 227 3.47 8.52 14.34
N PRO A 228 3.81 8.95 15.58
CA PRO A 228 5.19 9.27 15.92
C PRO A 228 6.14 8.07 15.76
N VAL A 229 7.41 8.38 15.49
CA VAL A 229 8.52 7.40 15.48
C VAL A 229 9.09 7.32 16.90
N HIS A 230 9.26 6.11 17.42
CA HIS A 230 9.84 5.91 18.74
C HIS A 230 11.36 5.93 18.64
N CYS A 231 11.98 6.97 19.20
CA CYS A 231 13.42 7.15 19.24
C CYS A 231 14.00 6.62 20.56
N SER A 232 15.06 5.82 20.48
CA SER A 232 15.87 5.37 21.62
C SER A 232 17.31 5.84 21.43
N VAL A 233 17.67 6.94 22.11
CA VAL A 233 19.03 7.48 22.03
C VAL A 233 20.05 6.56 22.71
N GLU A 234 19.65 5.97 23.84
CA GLU A 234 20.50 5.05 24.62
C GLU A 234 20.92 3.80 23.82
N HIS A 235 20.06 3.34 22.90
CA HIS A 235 20.29 2.14 22.10
C HIS A 235 20.54 2.43 20.61
N ASP A 236 20.80 3.70 20.27
CA ASP A 236 21.14 4.17 18.92
C ASP A 236 20.19 3.67 17.82
N HIS A 237 18.88 3.71 18.05
CA HIS A 237 17.90 3.37 17.01
C HIS A 237 16.59 4.13 17.16
N ALA A 238 15.82 4.18 16.08
CA ALA A 238 14.42 4.54 16.12
C ALA A 238 13.57 3.54 15.33
N VAL A 239 12.31 3.37 15.75
CA VAL A 239 11.36 2.44 15.15
C VAL A 239 10.06 3.16 14.87
N TYR A 240 9.62 3.07 13.62
CA TYR A 240 8.31 3.49 13.16
C TYR A 240 7.41 2.27 13.00
N VAL A 241 6.28 2.26 13.70
CA VAL A 241 5.28 1.20 13.61
C VAL A 241 4.01 1.82 13.02
N GLU A 242 3.82 1.67 11.72
CA GLU A 242 2.69 2.26 11.00
C GLU A 242 1.43 1.41 11.19
N PRO A 243 0.31 1.98 11.67
CA PRO A 243 -0.97 1.31 11.64
C PRO A 243 -1.63 1.43 10.26
N GLY A 244 -2.39 0.42 9.86
CA GLY A 244 -3.23 0.42 8.66
C GLY A 244 -4.67 0.03 8.96
N VAL A 245 -5.48 -0.07 7.92
CA VAL A 245 -6.90 -0.45 8.03
C VAL A 245 -7.21 -1.50 6.97
N TRP A 246 -7.56 -2.71 7.39
CA TRP A 246 -8.02 -3.74 6.47
C TRP A 246 -9.37 -3.37 5.88
N VAL A 247 -9.43 -3.32 4.55
CA VAL A 247 -10.65 -3.12 3.77
C VAL A 247 -10.86 -4.31 2.84
N ARG A 248 -12.07 -4.86 2.80
CA ARG A 248 -12.46 -5.96 1.93
C ARG A 248 -13.30 -5.46 0.76
N HIS A 249 -13.01 -5.95 -0.44
CA HIS A 249 -13.85 -5.80 -1.62
C HIS A 249 -14.29 -7.19 -2.05
N THR A 250 -15.60 -7.38 -2.20
CA THR A 250 -16.17 -8.62 -2.75
C THR A 250 -16.64 -8.37 -4.17
N PHE A 251 -16.44 -9.36 -5.04
CA PHE A 251 -16.86 -9.32 -6.43
C PHE A 251 -18.05 -10.27 -6.62
N THR A 252 -19.13 -9.75 -7.19
CA THR A 252 -20.28 -10.55 -7.65
C THR A 252 -20.04 -11.13 -9.03
#